data_AF-A0A973G9B6-F1
#
_entry.id   AF-A0A973G9B6-F1
#
_cell.length_a   1.000
_cell.length_b   1.000
_cell.length_c   1.000
_cell.angle_alpha   90.00
_cell.angle_beta   90.00
_cell.angle_gamma   90.00
#
_symmetry.space_group_name_H-M   'P 1'
#
loop_
_entity.id
_entity.type
_entity.pdbx_description
1 polymer ?
#
loop_
_entity_poly.entity_id
_entity_poly.type
_entity_poly.pdbx_seq_one_letter_code
_entity_poly.pdbx_strand_id
1 'polypeptide(L)'
;KAMREMRKHMAWYFKGYVVGGELRAALGLVDTLAQLDDLLGTLDLDQPYPGAGAEGQRGRAGSPKRPSLPDGWLDSRELSDAFRVALAEAESGVSGG
;
A
#
# COMPACT_ATOMS: atom_id res chain seq x y z
N LYS A 1 9.28 14.23 -3.76
CA LYS A 1 7.92 13.67 -4.08
C LYS A 1 7.62 12.43 -3.25
N ALA A 2 8.50 11.42 -3.23
CA ALA A 2 8.29 10.17 -2.49
C ALA A 2 7.96 10.34 -0.99
N MET A 3 8.75 11.12 -0.23
CA MET A 3 8.51 11.29 1.21
C MET A 3 7.14 11.87 1.54
N ARG A 4 6.69 12.86 0.78
CA ARG A 4 5.36 13.45 0.93
C ARG A 4 4.23 12.43 0.70
N GLU A 5 4.40 11.53 -0.26
CA GLU A 5 3.44 10.44 -0.49
C GLU A 5 3.49 9.42 0.65
N MET A 6 4.69 9.08 1.14
CA MET A 6 4.88 8.17 2.26
C MET A 6 4.17 8.64 3.53
N ARG A 7 4.24 9.93 3.87
CA ARG A 7 3.60 10.51 5.06
C ARG A 7 2.10 10.21 5.17
N LYS A 8 1.40 10.06 4.03
CA LYS A 8 -0.03 9.73 3.98
C LYS A 8 -0.37 8.37 4.58
N HIS A 9 0.62 7.48 4.65
CA HIS A 9 0.44 6.08 5.03
C HIS A 9 1.05 5.71 6.39
N MET A 10 1.79 6.63 7.04
CA MET A 10 2.46 6.34 8.33
C MET A 10 1.50 5.87 9.41
N ALA A 11 0.37 6.57 9.57
CA ALA A 11 -0.67 6.19 10.54
C ALA A 11 -1.30 4.81 10.22
N TRP A 12 -1.37 4.45 8.93
CA TRP A 12 -1.76 3.11 8.52
C TRP A 12 -0.71 2.14 9.05
N TYR A 13 0.55 2.23 8.65
CA TYR A 13 1.56 1.20 8.96
C TYR A 13 1.66 0.87 10.45
N PHE A 14 1.55 1.87 11.32
CA PHE A 14 1.68 1.69 12.77
C PHE A 14 0.39 1.39 13.53
N LYS A 15 -0.73 1.15 12.83
CA LYS A 15 -1.99 0.79 13.48
C LYS A 15 -1.82 -0.51 14.27
N GLY A 16 -2.15 -0.45 15.56
CA GLY A 16 -2.05 -1.57 16.49
C GLY A 16 -0.70 -1.66 17.22
N TYR A 17 0.38 -1.17 16.61
CA TYR A 17 1.72 -1.19 17.20
C TYR A 17 1.91 -0.07 18.22
N VAL A 18 2.71 -0.32 19.25
CA VAL A 18 3.06 0.67 20.28
C VAL A 18 4.29 1.45 19.83
N VAL A 19 4.07 2.52 19.06
CA VAL A 19 5.14 3.38 18.49
C VAL A 19 5.38 4.66 19.31
N GLY A 20 4.47 5.03 20.21
CA GLY A 20 4.52 6.32 20.92
C GLY A 20 3.99 7.49 20.08
N GLY A 21 3.58 8.59 20.74
CA GLY A 21 2.98 9.74 20.07
C GLY A 21 4.00 10.59 19.31
N GLU A 22 5.15 10.83 19.93
CA GLU A 22 6.24 11.65 19.39
C GLU A 22 6.85 11.04 18.13
N LEU A 23 7.23 9.76 18.16
CA LEU A 23 7.80 9.07 17.01
C LEU A 23 6.80 8.98 15.84
N ARG A 24 5.51 8.78 16.13
CA ARG A 24 4.46 8.85 15.09
C ARG A 24 4.35 10.24 14.47
N ALA A 25 4.46 11.30 15.27
CA ALA A 25 4.44 12.67 14.76
C ALA A 25 5.68 12.96 13.89
N ALA A 26 6.87 12.54 14.33
CA ALA A 26 8.11 12.69 13.59
C ALA A 26 8.06 11.96 12.23
N LEU A 27 7.62 10.69 12.22
CA LEU A 27 7.43 9.91 10.99
C LEU A 27 6.34 10.51 10.10
N GLY A 28 5.29 11.10 10.69
CA GLY A 28 4.25 11.84 9.97
C GLY A 28 4.72 13.13 9.29
N LEU A 29 5.91 13.62 9.62
CA LEU A 29 6.52 14.85 9.09
C LEU A 29 7.85 14.61 8.37
N VAL A 30 8.25 13.34 8.19
CA VAL A 30 9.55 12.98 7.61
C VAL A 30 9.76 13.56 6.19
N ASP A 31 10.96 14.09 5.94
CA ASP A 31 11.27 14.82 4.69
C ASP A 31 12.40 14.21 3.87
N THR A 32 13.24 13.34 4.45
CA THR A 32 14.34 12.66 3.73
C THR A 32 14.35 11.16 4.02
N LEU A 33 15.01 10.39 3.14
CA LEU A 33 15.18 8.95 3.33
C LEU A 33 16.09 8.64 4.52
N ALA A 34 17.16 9.42 4.72
CA ALA A 34 18.06 9.26 5.87
C ALA A 34 17.30 9.49 7.19
N GLN A 35 16.49 10.55 7.27
CA GLN A 35 15.66 10.80 8.45
C GLN A 35 14.65 9.67 8.69
N LEU A 36 14.09 9.09 7.62
CA LEU A 36 13.22 7.92 7.76
C LEU A 36 13.97 6.74 8.37
N ASP A 37 15.16 6.42 7.84
CA ASP A 37 15.99 5.32 8.31
C ASP A 37 16.37 5.51 9.80
N ASP A 38 16.83 6.70 10.16
CA ASP A 38 17.15 7.06 11.55
C ASP A 38 15.95 6.84 12.49
N LEU A 39 14.76 7.34 12.11
CA LEU A 39 13.55 7.20 12.93
C LEU A 39 13.08 5.75 13.01
N LEU A 40 13.13 4.98 11.91
CA LEU A 40 12.77 3.56 11.90
C LEU A 40 13.74 2.74 12.77
N GLY A 41 15.02 3.10 12.81
CA GLY A 41 16.01 2.47 13.66
C GLY A 41 15.75 2.62 15.17
N THR A 42 14.87 3.55 15.57
CA THR A 42 14.46 3.72 16.98
C THR A 42 13.26 2.87 17.39
N LEU A 43 12.65 2.13 16.45
CA LEU A 43 11.51 1.28 16.76
C LEU A 43 11.93 0.05 17.57
N ASP A 44 11.05 -0.37 18.47
CA ASP A 44 11.14 -1.70 19.10
C ASP A 44 10.73 -2.77 18.08
N LEU A 45 11.73 -3.48 17.54
CA LEU A 45 11.55 -4.52 16.53
C LEU A 45 11.23 -5.90 17.15
N ASP A 46 11.35 -6.05 18.47
CA ASP A 46 11.04 -7.29 19.18
C ASP A 46 9.55 -7.38 19.59
N GLN A 47 8.79 -6.31 19.32
CA GLN A 47 7.37 -6.24 19.62
C GLN A 47 6.59 -7.33 18.85
N PRO A 48 5.74 -8.12 19.54
CA PRO A 48 4.93 -9.13 18.88
C PRO A 48 3.87 -8.51 17.98
N TYR A 49 3.35 -9.31 17.06
CA TYR A 49 2.23 -8.90 16.21
C TYR A 49 1.01 -8.46 17.05
N PRO A 50 0.43 -7.26 16.82
CA PRO A 50 -0.65 -6.73 17.65
C PRO A 50 -2.01 -7.45 17.53
N GLY A 51 -2.11 -8.46 16.67
CA GLY A 51 -3.33 -9.20 16.42
C GLY A 51 -4.49 -8.30 15.96
N ALA A 52 -5.64 -8.41 16.62
CA ALA A 52 -6.86 -7.69 16.26
C ALA A 52 -6.69 -6.16 16.10
N GLY A 53 -5.76 -5.55 16.86
CA GLY A 53 -5.46 -4.12 16.73
C GLY A 53 -4.91 -3.72 15.35
N ALA A 54 -4.19 -4.63 14.70
CA ALA A 54 -3.67 -4.47 13.34
C ALA A 54 -4.67 -4.92 12.26
N GLU A 55 -5.56 -5.87 12.55
CA GLU A 55 -6.50 -6.43 11.56
C GLU A 55 -7.69 -5.51 11.24
N GLY A 56 -7.97 -4.51 12.07
CA GLY A 56 -9.13 -3.64 11.87
C GLY A 56 -9.06 -2.82 10.57
N GLN A 57 -10.22 -2.41 10.05
CA GLN A 57 -10.36 -1.63 8.82
C GLN A 57 -9.40 -0.44 8.68
N ARG A 58 -8.80 -0.32 7.50
CA ARG A 58 -7.82 0.73 7.18
C ARG A 58 -8.36 1.56 6.03
N GLY A 59 -8.93 2.71 6.34
CA GLY A 59 -9.60 3.59 5.37
C GLY A 59 -11.13 3.64 5.54
N ARG A 60 -11.84 4.06 4.49
CA ARG A 60 -13.30 4.30 4.57
C ARG A 60 -14.06 2.99 4.79
N ALA A 61 -14.94 3.02 5.79
CA ALA A 61 -15.98 2.03 6.01
C ALA A 61 -16.99 2.04 4.86
N GLY A 62 -16.95 1.00 4.03
CA GLY A 62 -17.90 0.75 2.96
C GLY A 62 -17.95 -0.74 2.62
N SER A 63 -19.01 -1.17 1.94
CA SER A 63 -19.14 -2.55 1.49
C SER A 63 -18.03 -2.91 0.50
N PRO A 64 -17.45 -4.11 0.59
CA PRO A 64 -16.48 -4.59 -0.38
C PRO A 64 -17.05 -4.44 -1.79
N LYS A 65 -16.32 -3.77 -2.69
CA LYS A 65 -16.66 -3.81 -4.12
C LYS A 65 -16.31 -5.20 -4.63
N ARG A 66 -17.20 -5.84 -5.39
CA ARG A 66 -16.88 -7.08 -6.10
C ARG A 66 -15.94 -6.71 -7.27
N PRO A 67 -14.67 -7.16 -7.27
CA PRO A 67 -13.79 -6.90 -8.40
C PRO A 67 -14.30 -7.65 -9.63
N SER A 68 -14.30 -6.99 -10.78
CA SER A 68 -14.44 -7.63 -12.09
C SER A 68 -13.06 -7.79 -12.69
N LEU A 69 -12.74 -9.01 -13.11
CA LEU A 69 -11.52 -9.26 -13.86
C LEU A 69 -11.82 -9.14 -15.36
N PRO A 70 -10.82 -8.78 -16.18
CA PRO A 70 -10.92 -8.94 -17.63
C PRO A 70 -11.26 -10.39 -18.00
N ASP A 71 -11.89 -10.57 -19.16
CA ASP A 71 -12.18 -11.88 -19.72
C ASP A 71 -10.89 -12.74 -19.81
N GLY A 72 -10.97 -14.00 -19.42
CA GLY A 72 -9.84 -14.94 -19.43
C GLY A 72 -8.69 -14.68 -18.44
N TRP A 73 -8.78 -13.66 -17.56
CA TRP A 73 -7.66 -13.26 -16.67
C TRP A 73 -7.15 -14.36 -15.74
N LEU A 74 -8.01 -15.27 -15.29
CA LEU A 74 -7.61 -16.38 -14.39
C LEU A 74 -7.25 -17.66 -15.14
N ASP A 75 -7.41 -17.70 -16.46
CA ASP A 75 -7.21 -18.91 -17.25
C ASP A 75 -5.72 -19.20 -17.46
N SER A 76 -4.88 -18.17 -17.43
CA SER A 76 -3.43 -18.30 -17.59
C SER A 76 -2.68 -17.25 -16.77
N ARG A 77 -1.51 -17.63 -16.24
CA ARG A 77 -0.54 -16.70 -15.65
C ARG A 77 0.49 -16.20 -16.66
N GLU A 78 0.43 -16.69 -17.89
CA GLU A 78 1.34 -16.35 -18.98
C GLU A 78 0.61 -15.57 -20.09
N LEU A 79 1.30 -14.56 -20.60
CA LEU A 79 0.87 -13.79 -21.77
C LEU A 79 1.28 -14.52 -23.04
N SER A 80 0.31 -15.16 -23.70
CA SER A 80 0.49 -15.67 -25.06
C SER A 80 0.78 -14.52 -26.03
N ASP A 81 1.46 -14.80 -27.15
CA ASP A 81 1.78 -13.76 -28.13
C ASP A 81 0.52 -13.08 -28.70
N ALA A 82 -0.56 -13.86 -28.90
CA ALA A 82 -1.85 -13.32 -29.31
C ALA A 82 -2.45 -12.36 -28.26
N PHE A 83 -2.35 -12.71 -26.97
CA PHE A 83 -2.85 -11.85 -25.91
C PHE A 83 -2.00 -10.57 -25.75
N ARG A 84 -0.68 -10.64 -26.01
CA ARG A 84 0.19 -9.45 -26.03
C ARG A 84 -0.21 -8.47 -27.13
N VAL A 85 -0.53 -8.96 -28.32
CA VAL A 85 -1.00 -8.11 -29.44
C VAL A 85 -2.33 -7.45 -29.07
N ALA A 86 -3.29 -8.22 -28.56
CA ALA A 86 -4.59 -7.69 -28.13
C ALA A 86 -4.46 -6.68 -26.98
N LEU A 87 -3.55 -6.92 -26.02
CA LEU A 87 -3.26 -5.98 -24.94
C LEU A 87 -2.65 -4.67 -25.48
N ALA A 88 -1.70 -4.75 -26.41
CA ALA A 88 -1.10 -3.57 -27.03
C ALA A 88 -2.13 -2.75 -27.83
N GLU A 89 -3.07 -3.41 -28.52
CA GLU A 89 -4.19 -2.74 -29.19
C GLU A 89 -5.13 -2.07 -28.18
N ALA A 90 -5.44 -2.73 -27.06
CA ALA A 90 -6.27 -2.19 -26.00
C ALA A 90 -5.62 -0.99 -25.28
N GLU A 91 -4.30 -1.01 -25.09
CA GLU A 91 -3.53 0.12 -24.54
C GLU A 91 -3.49 1.33 -25.49
N SER A 92 -3.67 1.11 -26.80
CA SER A 92 -3.75 2.18 -27.80
C SER A 92 -5.06 2.98 -27.73
N GLY A 93 -6.09 2.48 -27.04
CA GLY A 93 -7.41 3.13 -26.89
C GLY A 93 -7.75 3.43 -25.44
N VAL A 94 -7.32 4.58 -24.92
CA VAL A 94 -7.58 4.96 -23.51
C VAL A 94 -9.07 5.20 -23.24
N SER A 95 -9.64 4.46 -22.29
CA SER A 95 -10.81 4.82 -21.48
C SER A 95 -10.64 4.11 -20.13
N GLY A 96 -10.36 4.75 -19.00
CA GLY A 96 -11.09 5.89 -18.46
C GLY A 96 -11.88 5.40 -17.24
N GLY A 97 -11.20 5.32 -16.10
CA GLY A 97 -11.75 5.06 -14.77
C GLY A 97 -10.83 5.62 -13.69
#